data_AF-A0A1R4EX58-F1
#
_entry.id   AF-A0A1R4EX58-F1
#
_cell.length_a   1.000
_cell.length_b   1.000
_cell.length_c   1.000
_cell.angle_alpha   90.00
_cell.angle_beta   90.00
_cell.angle_gamma   90.00
#
_symmetry.space_group_name_H-M   'P 1'
#
loop_
_entity.id
_entity.type
_entity.pdbx_description
1 polymer ?
#
loop_
_entity_poly.entity_id
_entity_poly.type
_entity_poly.pdbx_seq_one_letter_code
_entity_poly.pdbx_strand_id
1 'polypeptide(L)'
;MVSEVPSGTAPTRWRFLQRNRIIAALAAGTVVVEAATRSGSINTAMSASDLGRSLGAVPGPVTSHANAGCHRIIREMGGDIIESGDDLLRLVGAGDSAS
;
A
#
# COMPACT_ATOMS: atom_id res chain seq x y z
N MET A 1 -0.01 -4.84 -18.80
CA MET A 1 1.04 -5.32 -17.87
C MET A 1 2.34 -4.59 -18.16
N VAL A 2 3.08 -4.16 -17.13
CA VAL A 2 4.32 -3.36 -17.27
C VAL A 2 5.45 -4.07 -16.50
N SER A 3 6.65 -4.14 -17.10
CA SER A 3 7.86 -4.75 -16.51
C SER A 3 9.10 -3.91 -16.86
N GLU A 4 9.99 -3.67 -15.90
CA GLU A 4 11.29 -3.00 -16.10
C GLU A 4 12.42 -3.98 -16.49
N VAL A 5 12.13 -5.28 -16.57
CA VAL A 5 13.14 -6.32 -16.82
C VAL A 5 12.90 -7.05 -18.14
N PRO A 6 13.96 -7.44 -18.87
CA PRO A 6 13.85 -8.22 -20.09
C PRO A 6 13.13 -9.56 -19.87
N SER A 7 12.37 -10.00 -20.88
CA SER A 7 11.69 -11.29 -20.89
C SER A 7 12.69 -12.44 -20.67
N GLY A 8 12.38 -13.35 -19.74
CA GLY A 8 13.23 -14.51 -19.40
C GLY A 8 14.09 -14.34 -18.14
N THR A 9 14.05 -13.17 -17.50
CA THR A 9 14.79 -12.94 -16.25
C THR A 9 14.16 -13.67 -15.05
N ALA A 10 14.95 -14.41 -14.27
CA ALA A 10 14.47 -15.10 -13.08
C ALA A 10 13.98 -14.13 -11.98
N PRO A 11 12.86 -14.42 -11.31
CA PRO A 11 12.35 -13.60 -10.22
C PRO A 11 13.29 -13.69 -9.01
N THR A 12 13.74 -12.54 -8.52
CA THR A 12 14.57 -12.43 -7.30
C THR A 12 13.90 -11.52 -6.28
N ARG A 13 14.15 -11.77 -4.99
CA ARG A 13 13.58 -10.98 -3.88
C ARG A 13 13.81 -9.47 -4.07
N TRP A 14 15.01 -9.07 -4.49
CA TRP A 14 15.35 -7.67 -4.76
C TRP A 14 14.48 -7.03 -5.86
N ARG A 15 14.26 -7.75 -6.97
CA ARG A 15 13.44 -7.28 -8.08
C ARG A 15 11.96 -7.15 -7.73
N PHE A 16 11.44 -8.00 -6.83
CA PHE A 16 10.08 -7.82 -6.30
C PHE A 16 9.91 -6.49 -5.56
N LEU A 17 10.90 -6.09 -4.78
CA LEU A 17 10.87 -4.82 -4.04
C LEU A 17 10.93 -3.63 -4.99
N GLN A 18 11.81 -3.67 -6.00
CA GLN A 18 11.90 -2.63 -7.01
C GLN A 18 10.58 -2.46 -7.79
N ARG A 19 9.94 -3.58 -8.16
CA ARG A 19 8.64 -3.57 -8.84
C ARG A 19 7.54 -2.95 -7.98
N ASN A 20 7.52 -3.24 -6.68
CA ASN A 20 6.51 -2.70 -5.77
C ASN A 20 6.56 -1.17 -5.68
N ARG A 21 7.75 -0.57 -5.78
CA ARG A 21 7.89 0.89 -5.83
C ARG A 21 7.19 1.49 -7.06
N ILE A 22 7.28 0.85 -8.22
CA ILE A 22 6.61 1.31 -9.45
C ILE A 22 5.09 1.27 -9.27
N ILE A 23 4.58 0.20 -8.65
CA ILE A 23 3.13 0.07 -8.36
C ILE A 23 2.69 1.24 -7.49
N ALA A 24 3.40 1.53 -6.41
CA ALA A 24 3.10 2.66 -5.54
C ALA A 24 3.18 4.00 -6.29
N ALA A 25 4.18 4.19 -7.16
CA ALA A 25 4.38 5.42 -7.91
C ALA A 25 3.26 5.68 -8.94
N LEU A 26 2.76 4.64 -9.60
CA LEU A 26 1.72 4.72 -10.63
C LEU A 26 0.29 4.73 -10.06
N ALA A 27 0.10 4.29 -8.82
CA ALA A 27 -1.22 4.25 -8.19
C ALA A 27 -1.70 5.64 -7.78
N ALA A 28 -3.01 5.89 -7.88
CA ALA A 28 -3.66 7.06 -7.31
C ALA A 28 -3.64 7.05 -5.77
N GLY A 29 -3.63 5.85 -5.18
CA GLY A 29 -3.44 5.60 -3.76
C GLY A 29 -3.16 4.12 -3.52
N THR A 30 -2.58 3.80 -2.36
CA THR A 30 -2.26 2.42 -1.96
C THR A 30 -3.05 2.06 -0.71
N VAL A 31 -3.75 0.92 -0.72
CA VAL A 31 -4.42 0.37 0.46
C VAL A 31 -3.85 -1.00 0.80
N VAL A 32 -3.49 -1.20 2.07
CA VAL A 32 -3.07 -2.50 2.60
C VAL A 32 -4.22 -3.11 3.39
N VAL A 33 -4.74 -4.24 2.91
CA VAL A 33 -5.88 -4.93 3.55
C VAL A 33 -5.41 -5.83 4.69
N GLU A 34 -4.28 -6.53 4.51
CA GLU A 34 -3.68 -7.40 5.52
C GLU A 34 -2.16 -7.46 5.32
N ALA A 35 -1.41 -7.31 6.40
CA ALA A 35 0.05 -7.38 6.38
C ALA A 35 0.63 -7.65 7.77
N ALA A 36 1.49 -8.66 7.89
CA ALA A 36 2.42 -8.76 9.02
C ALA A 36 3.51 -7.68 8.94
N THR A 37 4.16 -7.35 10.06
CA THR A 37 5.16 -6.26 10.16
C THR A 37 6.34 -6.38 9.17
N ARG A 38 6.69 -7.61 8.75
CA ARG A 38 7.77 -7.91 7.80
C ARG A 38 7.28 -8.40 6.43
N SER A 39 6.03 -8.11 6.07
CA SER A 39 5.47 -8.53 4.78
C SER A 39 6.03 -7.71 3.62
N GLY A 40 5.95 -8.26 2.39
CA GLY A 40 6.30 -7.52 1.18
C GLY A 40 5.39 -6.32 0.93
N SER A 41 4.15 -6.36 1.41
CA SER A 41 3.17 -5.27 1.29
C SER A 41 3.60 -4.03 2.08
N ILE A 42 4.31 -4.21 3.21
CA ILE A 42 4.89 -3.10 3.98
C ILE A 42 5.91 -2.33 3.16
N ASN A 43 6.65 -2.98 2.26
CA ASN A 43 7.58 -2.25 1.40
C ASN A 43 6.86 -1.39 0.36
N THR A 44 5.73 -1.87 -0.18
CA THR A 44 4.88 -1.05 -1.05
C THR A 44 4.33 0.15 -0.29
N ALA A 45 3.87 -0.05 0.95
CA ALA A 45 3.37 1.04 1.81
C ALA A 45 4.46 2.07 2.13
N MET A 46 5.67 1.63 2.49
CA MET A 46 6.82 2.53 2.69
C MET A 46 7.12 3.32 1.41
N SER A 47 7.15 2.65 0.25
CA SER A 47 7.37 3.33 -1.02
C SER A 47 6.29 4.37 -1.33
N ALA A 48 5.01 4.09 -1.03
CA ALA A 48 3.92 5.04 -1.21
C ALA A 48 4.09 6.25 -0.29
N SER A 49 4.39 6.01 1.00
CA SER A 49 4.67 7.04 1.99
C SER A 49 5.85 7.93 1.58
N ASP A 50 6.98 7.33 1.17
CA ASP A 50 8.19 8.05 0.75
C ASP A 50 7.96 8.91 -0.51
N LEU A 51 7.03 8.49 -1.38
CA LEU A 51 6.64 9.22 -2.59
C LEU A 51 5.55 10.26 -2.33
N GLY A 52 5.06 10.41 -1.09
CA GLY A 52 3.95 11.30 -0.76
C GLY A 52 2.63 10.91 -1.43
N ARG A 53 2.44 9.63 -1.72
CA ARG A 53 1.19 9.10 -2.29
C ARG A 53 0.21 8.76 -1.17
N SER A 54 -1.09 8.90 -1.45
CA SER A 54 -2.14 8.51 -0.53
C SER A 54 -1.98 7.05 -0.10
N LEU A 55 -1.99 6.81 1.20
CA LEU A 55 -1.77 5.51 1.81
C LEU A 55 -2.87 5.26 2.83
N GLY A 56 -3.49 4.07 2.77
CA GLY A 56 -4.46 3.63 3.76
C GLY A 56 -4.23 2.19 4.18
N ALA A 57 -4.83 1.80 5.29
CA ALA A 57 -4.85 0.41 5.73
C ALA A 57 -6.20 0.03 6.34
N VAL A 58 -6.59 -1.22 6.15
CA VAL A 58 -7.80 -1.77 6.73
C VAL A 58 -7.50 -2.18 8.19
N PRO A 59 -8.27 -1.68 9.17
CA PRO A 59 -8.09 -2.08 10.56
C PRO A 59 -8.54 -3.53 10.76
N GLY A 60 -8.00 -4.16 11.79
CA GLY A 60 -8.27 -5.55 12.12
C GLY A 60 -7.84 -5.89 13.54
N PRO A 61 -8.07 -7.12 14.01
CA PRO A 61 -7.83 -7.52 15.40
C PRO A 61 -6.40 -7.25 15.85
N VAL A 62 -6.22 -6.59 16.99
CA VAL A 62 -4.89 -6.30 17.59
C VAL A 62 -4.13 -7.57 18.00
N THR A 63 -4.84 -8.67 18.18
CA THR A 63 -4.27 -9.99 18.47
C THR A 63 -3.79 -10.73 17.20
N SER A 64 -4.15 -10.26 16.01
CA SER A 64 -3.75 -10.88 14.75
C SER A 64 -2.37 -10.40 14.31
N HIS A 65 -1.40 -11.32 14.27
CA HIS A 65 -0.08 -11.03 13.73
C HIS A 65 -0.14 -10.58 12.26
N ALA A 66 -1.11 -11.10 11.50
CA ALA A 66 -1.31 -10.75 10.10
C ALA A 66 -1.82 -9.31 9.91
N ASN A 67 -2.27 -8.63 10.96
CA ASN A 67 -2.72 -7.24 10.90
C ASN A 67 -1.75 -6.24 11.54
N ALA A 68 -0.68 -6.71 12.18
CA ALA A 68 0.28 -5.86 12.88
C ALA A 68 0.94 -4.80 11.96
N GLY A 69 1.08 -5.11 10.67
CA GLY A 69 1.56 -4.20 9.65
C GLY A 69 0.56 -3.11 9.27
N CYS A 70 -0.74 -3.39 9.25
CA CYS A 70 -1.78 -2.38 9.03
C CYS A 70 -1.78 -1.35 10.17
N HIS A 71 -1.67 -1.80 11.43
CA HIS A 71 -1.55 -0.89 12.58
C HIS A 71 -0.28 -0.04 12.51
N ARG A 72 0.81 -0.60 12.01
CA ARG A 72 2.06 0.14 11.78
C ARG A 72 1.90 1.23 10.72
N ILE A 73 1.21 0.93 9.62
CA ILE A 73 0.93 1.92 8.56
C ILE A 73 0.15 3.11 9.15
N ILE A 74 -0.93 2.83 9.89
CA ILE A 74 -1.76 3.88 10.49
C ILE A 74 -0.95 4.71 11.51
N ARG A 75 -0.19 4.04 12.38
CA ARG A 75 0.50 4.70 13.50
C ARG A 75 1.77 5.43 13.09
N GLU A 76 2.59 4.82 12.23
CA GLU A 76 3.95 5.30 11.93
C GLU A 76 4.06 5.99 10.58
N MET A 77 3.23 5.59 9.59
CA MET A 77 3.27 6.15 8.23
C MET A 77 2.15 7.16 7.98
N GLY A 78 1.28 7.39 8.97
CA GLY A 78 0.14 8.30 8.86
C GLY A 78 -0.90 7.86 7.84
N GLY A 79 -1.03 6.55 7.60
CA GLY A 79 -2.02 6.03 6.66
C GLY A 79 -3.46 6.15 7.18
N ASP A 80 -4.39 6.45 6.29
CA ASP A 80 -5.81 6.55 6.60
C ASP A 80 -6.42 5.19 6.97
N ILE A 81 -7.43 5.23 7.83
CA ILE A 81 -8.24 4.05 8.16
C ILE A 81 -9.25 3.83 7.04
N ILE A 82 -9.28 2.61 6.48
CA ILE A 82 -10.19 2.23 5.40
C ILE A 82 -11.13 1.14 5.90
N GLU A 83 -12.41 1.47 6.08
CA GLU A 83 -13.46 0.54 6.55
C GLU A 83 -14.49 0.23 5.45
N SER A 84 -14.51 1.06 4.40
CA SER A 84 -15.51 1.01 3.33
C SER A 84 -14.94 1.45 1.98
N GLY A 85 -15.75 1.25 0.92
CA GLY A 85 -15.45 1.78 -0.41
C GLY A 85 -15.46 3.31 -0.45
N ASP A 86 -16.24 3.97 0.39
CA ASP A 86 -16.28 5.44 0.44
C ASP A 86 -14.98 6.01 1.00
N ASP A 87 -14.36 5.34 1.97
CA ASP A 87 -13.04 5.72 2.48
C ASP A 87 -11.98 5.61 1.39
N LEU A 88 -12.06 4.58 0.55
CA LEU A 88 -11.19 4.42 -0.61
C LEU A 88 -11.37 5.56 -1.62
N LEU A 89 -12.62 5.94 -1.92
CA LEU A 89 -12.92 7.04 -2.85
C LEU A 89 -12.41 8.38 -2.32
N ARG A 90 -12.52 8.62 -1.01
CA ARG A 90 -11.94 9.82 -0.37
C ARG A 90 -10.42 9.81 -0.40
N LEU A 91 -9.78 8.67 -0.11
CA LEU A 91 -8.33 8.51 -0.14
C LEU A 91 -7.71 8.89 -1.51
N VAL A 92 -8.37 8.54 -2.61
CA VAL A 92 -7.89 8.82 -3.98
C VAL A 92 -8.44 10.15 -4.55
N GLY A 93 -9.16 10.94 -3.76
CA GLY A 93 -9.70 12.23 -4.18
C GLY A 93 -10.86 12.15 -5.19
N ALA A 94 -11.50 10.98 -5.34
CA ALA A 94 -12.64 10.79 -6.24
C ALA A 94 -13.99 11.20 -5.63
N GLY A 95 -14.02 11.56 -4.33
CA GLY A 95 -15.23 11.90 -3.58
C GLY A 95 -15.69 13.36 -3.63
N ASP A 96 -14.86 14.30 -4.10
CA ASP A 96 -15.13 15.75 -4.01
C ASP A 96 -15.44 16.43 -5.36
N SER A 97 -15.96 15.67 -6.33
CA SER A 97 -16.48 16.23 -7.60
C SER A 97 -17.98 16.56 -7.54
N ALA A 98 -18.44 17.14 -6.43
CA ALA A 98 -19.81 17.66 -6.29
C ALA A 98 -19.86 18.78 -5.24
N SER A 99 -19.57 20.01 -5.66
CA SER A 99 -20.08 21.25 -5.07
C SER A 99 -20.29 22.28 -6.17
#